data_AF-K8WVA2-F1
#
_entry.id   AF-K8WVA2-F1
#
_cell.length_a   1.000
_cell.length_b   1.000
_cell.length_c   1.000
_cell.angle_alpha   90.00
_cell.angle_beta   90.00
_cell.angle_gamma   90.00
#
_symmetry.space_group_name_H-M   'P 1'
#
loop_
_entity.id
_entity.type
_entity.pdbx_description
1 polymer ?
#
loop_
_entity_poly.entity_id
_entity_poly.type
_entity_poly.pdbx_seq_one_letter_code
_entity_poly.pdbx_strand_id
1 'polypeptide(L)' 'MINMQKSSLSLDPFSLPLHGQRLIEASAGTGKTYTIGLLYLRLLLGLGGRMLSPDL' A
#
# COMPACT_ATOMS: atom_id res chain seq x y z
N MET A 1 -23.95 2.66 -18.16
CA MET A 1 -22.62 3.30 -18.21
C MET A 1 -22.28 3.75 -16.80
N ILE A 2 -21.36 3.09 -16.12
CA ILE A 2 -21.01 3.40 -14.73
C ILE A 2 -19.94 4.50 -14.73
N ASN A 3 -20.22 5.63 -14.08
CA ASN A 3 -19.30 6.75 -13.98
C ASN A 3 -18.20 6.42 -12.96
N MET A 4 -17.02 6.03 -13.45
CA MET A 4 -15.84 5.81 -12.62
C MET A 4 -15.19 7.17 -12.33
N GLN A 5 -15.68 7.86 -11.30
CA GLN A 5 -15.02 9.03 -10.74
C GLN A 5 -13.68 8.59 -10.11
N LYS A 6 -12.63 8.51 -10.94
CA LYS A 6 -11.29 8.10 -10.51
C LYS A 6 -10.57 9.31 -9.92
N SER A 7 -10.89 9.66 -8.67
CA SER A 7 -10.07 10.60 -7.90
C SER A 7 -8.76 9.91 -7.54
N SER A 8 -7.70 10.13 -8.31
CA SER A 8 -6.36 9.64 -7.99
C SER A 8 -5.86 10.35 -6.73
N LEU A 9 -5.94 9.70 -5.58
CA LEU A 9 -5.25 10.17 -4.38
C LEU A 9 -3.75 9.93 -4.57
N SER A 10 -2.91 10.89 -4.16
CA SER A 10 -1.46 10.67 -4.14
C SER A 10 -1.14 9.48 -3.23
N LEU A 11 -0.34 8.54 -3.72
CA LEU A 11 0.09 7.39 -2.94
C LEU A 11 1.13 7.84 -1.90
N ASP A 12 0.79 7.69 -0.62
CA ASP A 12 1.77 7.71 0.46
C ASP A 12 2.08 6.26 0.90
N PRO A 13 3.27 5.73 0.59
CA PRO A 13 3.65 4.37 0.93
C PRO A 13 3.77 4.10 2.43
N PHE A 14 3.85 5.12 3.30
CA PHE A 14 3.97 4.94 4.75
C PHE A 14 2.61 4.81 5.44
N SER A 15 1.60 5.53 4.95
CA SER A 15 0.22 5.42 5.45
C SER A 15 -0.60 4.33 4.76
N LEU A 16 -0.13 3.77 3.64
CA LEU A 16 -0.85 2.69 2.94
C LEU A 16 -1.08 1.49 3.87
N PRO A 17 -2.34 1.05 4.10
CA PRO A 17 -2.61 -0.14 4.89
C PRO A 17 -2.09 -1.41 4.19
N LEU A 18 -1.39 -2.27 4.91
CA LEU A 18 -0.78 -3.50 4.36
C LEU A 18 -1.66 -4.74 4.48
N HIS A 19 -2.96 -4.57 4.74
CA HIS A 19 -3.94 -5.64 4.84
C HIS A 19 -5.04 -5.51 3.78
N GLY A 20 -5.55 -6.66 3.34
CA GLY A 20 -6.54 -6.75 2.27
C GLY A 20 -5.95 -6.51 0.88
N GLN A 21 -6.81 -6.21 -0.09
CA GLN A 21 -6.40 -5.90 -1.46
C GLN A 21 -6.42 -4.39 -1.71
N ARG A 22 -5.36 -3.87 -2.34
CA ARG A 22 -5.20 -2.46 -2.69
C ARG A 22 -4.70 -2.36 -4.13
N LEU A 23 -5.29 -1.44 -4.90
CA LEU A 23 -4.82 -1.11 -6.24
C LEU A 23 -3.83 0.05 -6.14
N ILE A 24 -2.61 -0.17 -6.63
CA ILE A 24 -1.60 0.88 -6.79
C ILE A 24 -1.47 1.16 -8.28
N GLU A 25 -1.87 2.35 -8.70
CA GLU A 25 -1.64 2.84 -10.06
C GLU A 25 -0.32 3.61 -10.12
N ALA A 26 0.51 3.31 -11.13
CA ALA A 26 1.79 3.96 -11.29
C ALA A 26 2.22 3.98 -12.76
N SER A 27 2.58 5.15 -13.28
CA SER A 27 3.09 5.36 -14.66
C SER A 27 4.60 5.11 -14.76
N ALA A 28 5.16 5.05 -15.97
CA ALA A 28 6.61 4.92 -16.16
C ALA A 28 7.38 6.02 -15.39
N GLY A 29 8.50 5.67 -14.76
CA GLY A 29 9.31 6.62 -13.99
C GLY A 29 8.78 7.03 -12.60
N THR A 30 7.61 6.54 -12.16
CA THR A 30 7.00 6.93 -10.86
C THR A 30 7.43 6.05 -9.66
N GLY A 31 8.60 5.42 -9.74
CA GLY A 31 9.16 4.71 -8.59
C GLY A 31 8.47 3.40 -8.20
N LYS A 32 7.80 2.69 -9.12
CA LYS A 32 7.14 1.38 -8.85
C LYS A 32 7.99 0.41 -8.01
N THR A 33 9.23 0.17 -8.42
CA THR A 33 10.16 -0.71 -7.70
C THR A 33 10.49 -0.19 -6.30
N TYR A 34 10.70 1.12 -6.19
CA TYR A 34 10.95 1.77 -4.90
C TYR A 34 9.74 1.62 -3.96
N THR A 35 8.54 1.90 -4.45
CA THR A 35 7.29 1.77 -3.70
C THR A 35 7.09 0.34 -3.20
N ILE A 36 7.21 -0.67 -4.07
CA ILE A 36 7.03 -2.07 -3.67
C ILE A 36 8.14 -2.51 -2.68
N GLY A 37 9.39 -2.09 -2.89
CA GLY A 37 10.49 -2.34 -1.95
C GLY A 37 10.24 -1.74 -0.58
N LEU A 38 9.72 -0.51 -0.52
CA LEU A 38 9.37 0.14 0.75
C LEU A 38 8.21 -0.55 1.46
N LEU A 39 7.16 -0.94 0.75
CA LEU A 39 6.05 -1.72 1.31
C LEU A 39 6.53 -3.08 1.83
N TYR A 40 7.45 -3.73 1.10
CA TYR A 40 8.07 -4.98 1.53
C TYR A 40 8.90 -4.82 2.80
N LEU A 41 9.71 -3.75 2.89
CA LEU A 41 10.45 -3.42 4.11
C LEU A 41 9.51 -3.17 5.29
N ARG A 42 8.40 -2.45 5.08
CA ARG A 42 7.39 -2.24 6.13
C ARG A 42 6.82 -3.56 6.64
N LEU A 43 6.60 -4.55 5.77
CA LEU A 43 6.16 -5.89 6.18
C LEU A 43 7.24 -6.61 7.00
N LEU A 44 8.49 -6.65 6.51
CA LEU A 44 9.59 -7.33 7.19
C LEU A 44 9.88 -6.75 8.58
N LEU A 45 9.71 -5.45 8.74
CA LEU A 45 9.94 -4.74 10.00
C LEU A 45 8.71 -4.71 10.93
N GLY A 46 7.59 -5.35 10.54
CA GLY A 46 6.35 -5.35 11.34
C GLY A 46 5.61 -4.00 11.37
N LEU A 47 5.95 -3.05 10.49
CA LEU A 47 5.35 -1.71 10.38
C LEU A 47 4.02 -1.70 9.61
N GLY A 48 3.43 -2.88 9.37
CA GLY A 48 2.25 -3.08 8.55
C GLY A 48 0.92 -2.96 9.25
N GLY A 49 0.90 -2.71 10.57
CA GLY A 49 -0.33 -2.51 11.32
C GLY A 49 -1.23 -3.74 11.29
N ARG A 50 -0.77 -4.82 11.94
CA ARG A 50 -1.63 -5.84 12.54
C ARG A 50 -0.79 -6.47 13.65
N MET A 51 -0.93 -5.91 14.85
CA MET A 51 -0.54 -6.64 16.04
C MET A 51 -1.45 -7.88 16.05
N LEU A 52 -0.86 -9.06 15.94
CA LEU A 52 -1.58 -10.28 16.32
C LEU A 52 -1.96 -10.05 17.78
N SER A 53 -3.25 -9.96 18.10
CA SER A 53 -3.67 -10.11 19.49
C SER A 53 -3.07 -11.44 19.95
N PRO A 54 -2.26 -11.46 21.01
CA PRO A 54 -1.86 -12.71 21.64
C PRO A 54 -3.11 -13.25 22.36
N ASP A 55 -4.06 -13.77 21.60
CA ASP A 55 -5.14 -14.58 22.13
C ASP A 55 -4.61 -16.03 22.22
N LEU A 56 -3.67 -16.23 23.16
CA LEU A 56 -3.36 -17.49 23.82
C LEU A 56 -3.13 -17.22 25.31
#